data_AF-K1TNR9-F1
#
_entry.id   AF-K1TNR9-F1
#
_cell.length_a   1.000
_cell.length_b   1.000
_cell.length_c   1.000
_cell.angle_alpha   90.00
_cell.angle_beta   90.00
_cell.angle_gamma   90.00
#
_symmetry.space_group_name_H-M   'P 1'
#
loop_
_entity.id
_entity.type
_entity.pdbx_description
1 polymer ?
#
loop_
_entity_poly.entity_id
_entity_poly.type
_entity_poly.pdbx_seq_one_letter_code
_entity_poly.pdbx_strand_id
1 'polypeptide(L)' 'MKPSILIIYTGGTIGMKPDPTTGALVPFDFSGIFEEFPTLQSLNIGIEVFTMDPVIDSSNVSPR' A
#
# COMPACT_ATOMS: atom_id res chain seq x y z
N MET A 1 14.94 -8.75 20.22
CA MET A 1 13.64 -8.74 19.51
C MET A 1 13.78 -7.88 18.27
N LYS A 2 13.36 -8.38 17.11
CA LYS A 2 13.24 -7.56 15.90
C LYS A 2 11.96 -6.74 16.03
N PRO A 3 11.98 -5.40 15.89
CA PRO A 3 10.74 -4.62 15.88
C PRO A 3 9.87 -5.04 14.69
N SER A 4 8.55 -4.97 14.88
CA SER A 4 7.57 -5.35 13.86
C SER A 4 6.57 -4.23 13.62
N ILE A 5 6.23 -4.01 12.36
CA ILE A 5 5.25 -3.01 11.90
C ILE A 5 4.21 -3.72 11.04
N LEU A 6 2.93 -3.49 11.34
CA LEU A 6 1.82 -3.85 10.47
C LEU A 6 1.36 -2.59 9.74
N ILE A 7 1.36 -2.63 8.42
CA ILE A 7 0.81 -1.58 7.57
C ILE A 7 -0.60 -2.01 7.15
N ILE A 8 -1.60 -1.23 7.55
CA ILE A 8 -2.98 -1.41 7.08
C ILE A 8 -3.20 -0.40 5.95
N TYR A 9 -3.27 -0.89 4.72
CA TYR A 9 -3.53 -0.07 3.56
C TYR A 9 -5.03 -0.01 3.28
N THR A 10 -5.60 1.18 3.45
CA THR A 10 -7.05 1.40 3.31
C THR A 10 -7.46 1.97 1.96
N GLY A 11 -6.52 2.40 1.12
CA GLY A 11 -6.80 3.05 -0.18
C GLY A 11 -6.13 4.42 -0.34
N GLY A 12 -6.57 5.19 -1.34
CA GLY A 12 -6.03 6.51 -1.68
C GLY A 12 -4.87 6.49 -2.68
N THR A 13 -4.34 7.67 -3.00
CA THR A 13 -3.42 7.89 -4.13
C THR A 13 -2.03 7.25 -3.97
N ILE A 14 -1.61 6.96 -2.74
CA ILE A 14 -0.29 6.34 -2.48
C ILE A 14 -0.18 4.93 -3.03
N GLY A 15 -1.32 4.24 -3.19
CA GLY A 15 -1.37 2.92 -3.83
C GLY A 15 -1.73 2.98 -5.30
N MET A 16 -1.57 4.13 -5.96
CA MET A 16 -1.91 4.29 -7.37
C MET A 16 -0.63 4.38 -8.20
N LYS A 17 -0.52 3.60 -9.27
CA LYS A 17 0.55 3.71 -10.26
C LYS A 17 0.00 4.04 -11.64
N PRO A 18 0.75 4.73 -12.50
CA PRO A 18 0.36 4.88 -13.90
C PRO A 18 0.32 3.51 -14.57
N ASP A 19 -0.81 3.18 -15.17
CA ASP A 19 -0.90 2.04 -16.08
C ASP A 19 0.03 2.31 -17.28
N PRO A 20 0.97 1.42 -17.60
CA PRO A 20 1.97 1.67 -18.64
C PRO A 20 1.37 1.76 -20.05
N THR A 21 0.13 1.32 -20.25
CA THR A 21 -0.55 1.32 -21.54
C THR A 21 -1.44 2.55 -21.71
N THR A 22 -2.18 2.93 -20.66
CA THR A 22 -3.21 3.98 -20.71
C THR A 22 -2.79 5.28 -20.03
N GLY A 23 -1.76 5.25 -19.18
CA GLY A 23 -1.34 6.36 -18.33
C GLY A 23 -2.31 6.69 -17.20
N ALA A 24 -3.44 5.97 -17.09
CA ALA A 24 -4.40 6.16 -16.01
C ALA A 24 -3.81 5.67 -14.69
N LEU A 25 -4.16 6.35 -13.59
CA LEU A 25 -3.78 5.88 -12.26
C LEU A 25 -4.63 4.67 -11.88
N VAL A 26 -3.98 3.52 -11.70
CA VAL A 26 -4.61 2.26 -11.29
C VAL A 26 -4.10 1.85 -9.91
N PRO A 27 -4.93 1.21 -9.06
CA PRO A 27 -4.47 0.64 -7.81
C PRO A 27 -3.37 -0.39 -8.07
N PHE A 28 -2.22 -0.26 -7.41
CA PHE A 28 -1.21 -1.31 -7.37
C PHE A 28 -1.40 -2.15 -6.12
N ASP A 29 -1.07 -3.43 -6.23
CA ASP A 29 -1.10 -4.34 -5.09
C ASP A 29 0.00 -3.95 -4.09
N PHE A 30 -0.42 -3.45 -2.93
CA PHE A 30 0.48 -3.03 -1.85
C PHE A 30 1.30 -4.20 -1.26
N SER A 31 1.00 -5.46 -1.63
CA SER A 31 1.91 -6.59 -1.37
C SER A 31 3.28 -6.39 -2.04
N GLY A 32 3.33 -5.66 -3.15
CA GLY A 32 4.53 -5.26 -3.88
C GLY A 32 5.26 -4.04 -3.28
N ILE A 33 4.90 -3.57 -2.07
CA ILE A 33 5.52 -2.38 -1.45
C ILE A 33 7.05 -2.48 -1.38
N PHE A 34 7.61 -3.68 -1.28
CA PHE A 34 9.06 -3.87 -1.22
C PHE A 34 9.73 -3.73 -2.60
N GLU A 35 9.00 -3.92 -3.69
CA GLU A 35 9.47 -3.65 -5.05
C GLU A 35 9.46 -2.14 -5.32
N GLU A 36 8.41 -1.45 -4.86
CA GLU A 36 8.24 0.00 -5.01
C GLU A 36 9.16 0.79 -4.06
N PHE A 37 9.36 0.29 -2.84
CA PHE A 37 10.20 0.91 -1.81
C PHE A 37 11.27 -0.07 -1.27
N PRO A 38 12.31 -0.36 -2.06
CA PRO A 38 13.38 -1.29 -1.67
C PRO A 38 14.07 -0.90 -0.35
N THR A 39 14.08 0.39 -0.01
CA THR A 39 14.62 0.91 1.25
C THR A 39 13.98 0.27 2.48
N LEU A 40 12.72 -0.17 2.41
CA LEU A 40 12.05 -0.85 3.51
C LEU A 40 12.71 -2.20 3.87
N GLN A 41 13.32 -2.87 2.89
CA GLN A 41 14.07 -4.12 3.12
C GLN A 41 15.37 -3.89 3.88
N SER A 42 15.95 -2.69 3.78
CA SER A 42 17.18 -2.32 4.49
C SER A 42 16.94 -2.05 5.99
N LEU A 43 15.69 -1.78 6.36
CA LEU A 43 15.29 -1.63 7.75
C LEU A 43 15.29 -3.03 8.38
N ASN A 44 16.05 -3.23 9.46
CA ASN A 44 16.07 -4.49 10.20
C ASN A 44 14.79 -4.67 11.05
N ILE A 45 13.62 -4.55 10.41
CA ILE A 45 12.26 -4.55 10.97
C ILE A 45 11.45 -5.65 10.26
N GLY A 46 10.54 -6.33 10.95
CA GLY A 46 9.53 -7.19 10.32
C GLY A 46 8.38 -6.32 9.83
N ILE A 47 8.10 -6.29 8.53
CA ILE A 47 6.99 -5.52 7.97
C ILE A 47 5.98 -6.50 7.39
N GLU A 48 4.74 -6.37 7.83
CA GLU A 48 3.58 -7.08 7.27
C GLU A 48 2.62 -6.05 6.69
N VAL A 49 2.00 -6.36 5.56
CA VAL A 49 1.06 -5.48 4.87
C VAL A 49 -0.28 -6.18 4.77
N PHE A 50 -1.32 -5.52 5.26
CA PHE A 50 -2.70 -5.92 5.09
C PHE A 50 -3.41 -4.86 4.23
N THR A 51 -3.89 -5.28 3.06
CA THR A 51 -4.69 -4.43 2.17
C THR A 51 -6.17 -4.67 2.42
N MET A 52 -6.94 -3.61 2.63
CA MET A 52 -8.40 -3.73 2.66
C MET A 52 -8.93 -4.03 1.27
N ASP A 53 -9.86 -4.98 1.19
CA ASP A 53 -10.60 -5.30 -0.02
C ASP A 53 -12.10 -5.14 0.24
N PRO A 54 -12.80 -4.18 -0.39
CA PRO A 54 -12.27 -3.19 -1.35
C PRO A 54 -11.48 -2.06 -0.67
N VAL A 55 -10.54 -1.46 -1.40
CA VAL A 55 -9.92 -0.19 -0.99
C VAL A 55 -10.97 0.94 -0.96
N ILE A 56 -10.83 1.85 0.00
CA ILE A 56 -11.76 2.96 0.26
C ILE A 56 -11.04 4.28 -0.05
N ASP A 57 -11.64 5.09 -0.91
CA ASP A 57 -11.19 6.47 -1.14
C ASP A 57 -11.48 7.32 0.10
N SER A 58 -10.56 8.19 0.50
CA SER A 58 -10.70 9.02 1.71
C SER A 58 -11.93 9.93 1.67
N SER A 59 -12.36 10.37 0.48
CA SER A 59 -13.59 11.15 0.30
C SER A 59 -14.87 10.34 0.52
N ASN A 60 -14.79 9.00 0.45
CA ASN A 60 -15.91 8.08 0.60
C ASN A 60 -15.90 7.35 1.95
N VAL A 61 -15.02 7.72 2.89
CA VAL A 61 -14.97 7.13 4.23
C VAL A 61 -16.15 7.65 5.07
N SER A 62 -16.90 6.73 5.68
CA SER A 62 -17.97 7.05 6.63
C SER A 62 -17.77 6.28 7.94
N PRO A 63 -18.06 6.88 9.12
CA PRO A 63 -18.11 6.14 10.38
C PRO A 63 -19.15 5.02 10.28
N ARG A 64 -18.82 3.84 10.81
CA ARG A 64 -19.73 2.72 10.97
C ARG A 64 -19.81 2.32 12.44
#